data_AF-A0A6A5XNJ1-F1
#
_entry.id   AF-A0A6A5XNJ1-F1
#
_cell.length_a   1.000
_cell.length_b   1.000
_cell.length_c   1.000
_cell.angle_alpha   90.00
_cell.angle_beta   90.00
_cell.angle_gamma   90.00
#
_symmetry.space_group_name_H-M   'P 1'
#
loop_
_entity.id
_entity.type
_entity.pdbx_description
1 polymer ?
#
loop_
_entity_poly.entity_id
_entity_poly.type
_entity_poly.pdbx_seq_one_letter_code
_entity_poly.pdbx_strand_id
1 'polypeptide(L)'
;MAKRISLQGANLLRRNLCQPNRLRPFTLRTFSTKAEPPHYSYDTIKKRLEAQPNLVRQFEEALIQLDIAKGRWVDIHYGDDAESVLSDVSISDLQDKDMRTDLSELFGIPYLATASKQEADEAQKTLQGMLFGPKRRPVVASTVRFEGQCKWVFFMVNTGAYYTYLSSQAYQALGLHENDQVLVTLAGHYHNVRMSPRNSHFQDLNFLGWDFLLRNDVSIRSDRKNKTIQLLFEG
;
A
#
# COMPACT_ATOMS: atom_id res chain seq x y z
N MET A 1 -21.77 60.88 -12.81
CA MET A 1 -21.74 60.67 -11.34
C MET A 1 -21.28 59.24 -11.07
N ALA A 2 -20.02 59.05 -10.65
CA ALA A 2 -19.47 57.74 -10.31
C ALA A 2 -19.29 57.64 -8.79
N LYS A 3 -19.89 56.62 -8.16
CA LYS A 3 -19.76 56.33 -6.72
C LYS A 3 -18.48 55.51 -6.49
N ARG A 4 -17.54 56.06 -5.71
CA ARG A 4 -16.44 55.32 -5.07
C ARG A 4 -16.98 54.53 -3.89
N ILE A 5 -16.74 53.23 -3.85
CA ILE A 5 -16.95 52.38 -2.67
C ILE A 5 -15.60 52.27 -1.95
N SER A 6 -15.61 52.60 -0.66
CA SER A 6 -14.48 52.58 0.26
C SER A 6 -14.16 51.15 0.72
N LEU A 7 -12.91 50.73 0.58
CA LEU A 7 -12.36 49.50 1.15
C LEU A 7 -11.78 49.81 2.54
N GLN A 8 -12.63 49.77 3.56
CA GLN A 8 -12.20 49.67 4.96
C GLN A 8 -12.92 48.49 5.61
N GLY A 9 -12.31 47.30 5.55
CA GLY A 9 -12.90 46.11 6.16
C GLY A 9 -12.11 44.80 6.04
N ALA A 10 -10.84 44.81 5.64
CA ALA A 10 -10.10 43.57 5.32
C ALA A 10 -8.95 43.21 6.29
N ASN A 11 -8.85 43.82 7.47
CA ASN A 11 -7.66 43.69 8.32
C ASN A 11 -7.86 43.07 9.73
N LEU A 12 -8.97 42.39 10.01
CA LEU A 12 -9.22 41.81 11.35
C LEU A 12 -9.38 40.28 11.43
N LEU A 13 -9.18 39.54 10.33
CA LEU A 13 -9.25 38.07 10.33
C LEU A 13 -7.91 37.35 10.03
N ARG A 14 -6.78 38.06 10.10
CA ARG A 14 -5.44 37.50 9.79
C ARG A 14 -4.56 37.15 11.00
N ARG A 15 -5.08 37.11 12.23
CA ARG A 15 -4.23 36.95 13.44
C ARG A 15 -4.27 35.62 14.19
N ASN A 16 -5.07 34.62 13.79
CA ASN A 16 -5.18 33.37 14.57
C ASN A 16 -4.80 32.07 13.83
N LEU A 17 -4.14 32.15 12.67
CA LEU A 17 -3.69 30.96 11.93
C LEU A 17 -2.17 30.98 11.75
N CYS A 18 -1.41 30.80 12.83
CA CYS A 18 -0.02 30.32 12.77
C CYS A 18 0.49 30.09 14.20
N GLN A 19 0.07 28.99 14.81
CA GLN A 19 1.01 28.26 15.64
C GLN A 19 1.29 26.94 14.92
N PRO A 20 2.52 26.72 14.41
CA PRO A 20 2.90 25.43 13.89
C PRO A 20 2.85 24.46 15.08
N ASN A 21 1.84 23.59 15.08
CA ASN A 21 1.86 22.43 15.95
C ASN A 21 3.21 21.73 15.72
N ARG A 22 4.01 21.65 16.78
CA ARG A 22 5.25 20.87 16.82
C ARG A 22 4.88 19.39 16.71
N LEU A 23 4.43 18.96 15.54
CA LEU A 23 4.46 17.56 15.16
C LEU A 23 5.95 17.22 15.15
N ARG A 24 6.35 16.31 16.05
CA ARG A 24 7.72 15.78 16.04
C ARG A 24 7.97 15.29 14.62
N PRO A 25 9.06 15.70 13.95
CA PRO A 25 9.38 15.18 12.64
C PRO A 25 9.37 13.66 12.74
N PHE A 26 8.57 13.02 11.88
CA PHE A 26 8.61 11.58 11.68
C PHE A 26 10.06 11.27 11.36
N THR A 27 10.79 10.78 12.36
CA THR A 27 12.23 10.63 12.24
C THR A 27 12.40 9.41 11.36
N LEU A 28 12.66 9.63 10.08
CA LEU A 28 13.08 8.61 9.14
C LEU A 28 14.24 7.87 9.81
N ARG A 29 13.96 6.73 10.42
CA ARG A 29 15.02 5.87 10.95
C ARG A 29 15.71 5.34 9.71
N THR A 30 16.81 5.98 9.34
CA THR A 30 17.81 5.39 8.46
C THR A 30 18.18 4.06 9.08
N PHE A 31 17.78 2.97 8.42
CA PHE A 31 18.11 1.62 8.85
C PHE A 31 19.64 1.51 8.91
N SER A 32 20.17 1.31 10.12
CA SER A 32 21.60 1.14 10.35
C SER A 32 22.08 -0.14 9.66
N THR A 33 23.07 -0.01 8.77
CA THR A 33 23.57 -1.07 7.89
C THR A 33 24.51 -2.08 8.56
N LYS A 34 24.61 -2.10 9.90
CA LYS A 34 25.55 -2.95 10.65
C LYS A 34 24.92 -3.99 11.58
N ALA A 35 23.59 -4.07 11.67
CA ALA A 35 22.92 -5.17 12.37
C ALA A 35 22.55 -6.27 11.36
N GLU A 36 22.50 -7.53 11.81
CA GLU A 36 21.84 -8.59 11.03
C GLU A 36 20.47 -8.08 10.56
N PRO A 37 20.07 -8.40 9.31
CA PRO A 37 18.78 -7.97 8.80
C PRO A 37 17.70 -8.38 9.80
N PRO A 38 16.82 -7.47 10.25
CA PRO A 38 15.79 -7.83 11.20
C PRO A 38 14.98 -9.00 10.62
N HIS A 39 14.74 -10.03 11.44
CA HIS A 39 13.92 -11.15 11.01
C HIS A 39 12.47 -10.67 10.83
N TYR A 40 12.06 -10.48 9.58
CA TYR A 40 10.72 -10.05 9.22
C TYR A 40 9.73 -11.21 9.41
N SER A 41 8.62 -10.95 10.11
CA SER A 41 7.55 -11.91 10.36
C SER A 41 6.17 -11.27 10.27
N TYR A 42 5.14 -12.09 10.06
CA TYR A 42 3.75 -11.62 10.13
C TYR A 42 3.43 -10.97 11.49
N ASP A 43 3.99 -11.51 12.56
CA ASP A 43 3.90 -10.95 13.91
C ASP A 43 4.50 -9.54 14.01
N THR A 44 5.60 -9.29 13.30
CA THR A 44 6.23 -7.96 13.26
C THR A 44 5.34 -6.96 12.54
N ILE A 45 4.73 -7.35 11.42
CA ILE A 45 3.75 -6.52 10.70
C ILE A 45 2.56 -6.21 11.60
N LYS A 46 1.97 -7.23 12.22
CA LYS A 46 0.82 -7.10 13.11
C LYS A 46 1.11 -6.14 14.26
N LYS A 47 2.18 -6.37 15.01
CA LYS A 47 2.59 -5.51 16.13
C LYS A 47 2.79 -4.06 15.69
N ARG A 48 3.39 -3.85 14.51
CA ARG A 48 3.61 -2.50 13.96
C ARG A 48 2.29 -1.79 13.65
N LEU A 49 1.38 -2.44 12.94
CA LEU A 49 0.08 -1.86 12.57
C LEU A 49 -0.83 -1.63 13.79
N GLU A 50 -0.76 -2.51 14.80
CA GLU A 50 -1.51 -2.37 16.05
C GLU A 50 -0.93 -1.27 16.97
N ALA A 51 0.40 -1.12 17.03
CA ALA A 51 1.05 -0.13 17.89
C ALA A 51 0.85 1.31 17.42
N GLN A 52 0.53 1.52 16.15
CA GLN A 52 0.37 2.84 15.54
C GLN A 52 -1.00 2.95 14.86
N PRO A 53 -2.10 3.04 15.64
CA PRO A 53 -3.41 3.27 15.07
C PRO A 53 -3.37 4.59 14.28
N ASN A 54 -3.75 4.53 13.00
CA ASN A 54 -3.64 5.63 12.02
C ASN A 54 -2.26 5.86 11.40
N LEU A 55 -1.35 4.88 11.41
CA LEU A 55 -0.03 4.98 10.76
C LEU A 55 -0.12 5.52 9.32
N VAL A 56 -1.02 4.97 8.49
CA VAL A 56 -1.21 5.43 7.11
C VAL A 56 -1.59 6.90 7.04
N ARG A 57 -2.49 7.35 7.92
CA ARG A 57 -2.92 8.75 7.96
C ARG A 57 -1.77 9.66 8.34
N GLN A 58 -0.96 9.29 9.33
CA GLN A 58 0.21 10.07 9.73
C GLN A 58 1.23 10.16 8.61
N PHE A 59 1.43 9.06 7.88
CA PHE A 59 2.32 9.03 6.73
C PHE A 59 1.83 9.93 5.59
N GLU A 60 0.55 9.84 5.21
CA GLU A 60 -0.05 10.72 4.21
C GLU A 60 0.02 12.20 4.62
N GLU A 61 -0.28 12.52 5.89
CA GLU A 61 -0.14 13.87 6.43
C GLU A 61 1.31 14.37 6.31
N ALA A 62 2.30 13.52 6.59
CA ALA A 62 3.72 13.85 6.42
C ALA A 62 4.10 14.08 4.95
N LEU A 63 3.59 13.27 4.01
CA LEU A 63 3.81 13.48 2.58
C LEU A 63 3.21 14.80 2.10
N ILE A 64 2.00 15.14 2.53
CA ILE A 64 1.35 16.42 2.22
C ILE A 64 2.20 17.58 2.74
N GLN A 65 2.68 17.51 3.99
CA GLN A 65 3.56 18.53 4.56
C GLN A 65 4.88 18.66 3.79
N LEU A 66 5.46 17.55 3.32
CA LEU A 66 6.66 17.56 2.51
C LEU A 66 6.43 18.23 1.15
N ASP A 67 5.28 17.98 0.51
CA ASP A 67 4.92 18.61 -0.76
C ASP A 67 4.64 20.10 -0.61
N ILE A 68 3.98 20.51 0.48
CA ILE A 68 3.84 21.93 0.86
C ILE A 68 5.22 22.56 1.01
N ALA A 69 6.12 21.93 1.77
CA ALA A 69 7.47 22.44 2.01
C ALA A 69 8.31 22.55 0.71
N LYS A 70 8.05 21.69 -0.28
CA LYS A 70 8.71 21.71 -1.59
C LYS A 70 8.04 22.65 -2.60
N GLY A 71 6.98 23.36 -2.22
CA GLY A 71 6.21 24.21 -3.12
C GLY A 71 5.49 23.42 -4.23
N ARG A 72 5.27 22.12 -4.02
CA ARG A 72 4.59 21.22 -4.97
C ARG A 72 3.11 21.06 -4.67
N TRP A 73 2.63 21.62 -3.56
CA TRP A 73 1.23 21.55 -3.19
C TRP A 73 0.43 22.62 -3.92
N VAL A 74 -0.46 22.18 -4.81
CA VAL A 74 -1.49 23.01 -5.43
C VAL A 74 -2.79 22.70 -4.70
N ASP A 75 -3.41 23.72 -4.11
CA ASP A 75 -4.74 23.60 -3.53
C ASP A 75 -5.76 23.44 -4.67
N ILE A 76 -6.01 22.20 -5.06
CA ILE A 76 -7.14 21.85 -5.92
C ILE A 76 -8.34 21.62 -5.00
N HIS A 77 -8.94 22.71 -4.55
CA HIS A 77 -10.34 22.68 -4.15
C HIS A 77 -11.15 22.26 -5.38
N TYR A 78 -11.63 21.02 -5.38
CA TYR A 78 -12.48 20.46 -6.43
C TYR A 78 -13.69 21.38 -6.64
N GLY A 79 -13.75 22.03 -7.80
CA GLY A 79 -15.03 22.33 -8.42
C GLY A 79 -15.63 21.01 -8.87
N ASP A 80 -16.79 20.69 -8.32
CA ASP A 80 -17.63 19.58 -8.76
C ASP A 80 -18.08 19.84 -10.20
N ASP A 81 -17.29 19.47 -11.21
CA ASP A 81 -17.72 19.43 -12.62
C ASP A 81 -16.71 18.63 -13.47
N ALA A 82 -16.78 17.29 -13.42
CA ALA A 82 -16.35 16.42 -14.52
C ALA A 82 -16.91 15.00 -14.34
N GLU A 83 -18.13 14.82 -14.82
CA GLU A 83 -18.74 13.52 -15.06
C GLU A 83 -18.03 12.81 -16.24
N SER A 84 -17.84 11.48 -16.10
CA SER A 84 -17.73 10.50 -17.19
C SER A 84 -16.46 10.46 -18.08
N VAL A 85 -15.41 9.82 -17.55
CA VAL A 85 -14.65 8.77 -18.28
C VAL A 85 -14.59 7.53 -17.38
N LEU A 86 -15.76 6.94 -17.12
CA LEU A 86 -15.99 5.93 -16.08
C LEU A 86 -15.81 4.47 -16.53
N SER A 87 -15.00 4.20 -17.55
CA SER A 87 -14.73 2.81 -18.01
C SER A 87 -13.26 2.52 -18.35
N ASP A 88 -12.35 3.26 -17.71
CA ASP A 88 -10.95 2.83 -17.51
C ASP A 88 -10.54 3.27 -16.11
N VAL A 89 -11.22 2.72 -15.09
CA VAL A 89 -11.08 3.10 -13.68
C VAL A 89 -9.69 2.69 -13.19
N SER A 90 -8.74 3.58 -13.50
CA SER A 90 -7.33 3.61 -13.13
C SER A 90 -7.03 2.78 -11.89
N ILE A 91 -6.55 1.56 -12.13
CA ILE A 91 -5.71 0.78 -11.22
C ILE A 91 -4.34 1.49 -11.04
N SER A 92 -4.08 2.55 -11.82
CA SER A 92 -2.84 3.34 -11.91
C SER A 92 -2.54 4.29 -10.74
N ASP A 93 -3.36 4.33 -9.68
CA ASP A 93 -3.06 5.20 -8.53
C ASP A 93 -1.94 4.63 -7.63
N LEU A 94 -1.56 3.38 -7.85
CA LEU A 94 -0.40 2.73 -7.24
C LEU A 94 0.63 2.39 -8.32
N GLN A 95 1.90 2.63 -8.01
CA GLN A 95 3.05 2.36 -8.87
C GLN A 95 4.07 1.49 -8.15
N ASP A 96 5.00 0.89 -8.89
CA ASP A 96 6.13 0.12 -8.34
C ASP A 96 6.90 0.90 -7.27
N LYS A 97 7.10 2.20 -7.50
CA LYS A 97 7.75 3.09 -6.53
C LYS A 97 7.06 3.03 -5.17
N ASP A 98 5.73 3.08 -5.13
CA ASP A 98 4.95 3.07 -3.88
C ASP A 98 5.14 1.75 -3.14
N MET A 99 5.28 0.63 -3.85
CA MET A 99 5.61 -0.67 -3.27
C MET A 99 6.99 -0.64 -2.62
N ARG A 100 7.99 -0.13 -3.34
CA ARG A 100 9.40 -0.12 -2.91
C ARG A 100 9.71 0.87 -1.80
N THR A 101 9.01 2.01 -1.74
CA THR A 101 9.29 3.06 -0.76
C THR A 101 8.22 3.08 0.31
N ASP A 102 7.02 3.51 -0.05
CA ASP A 102 6.01 3.95 0.89
C ASP A 102 5.42 2.77 1.66
N LEU A 103 5.02 1.72 0.94
CA LEU A 103 4.53 0.48 1.56
C LEU A 103 5.64 -0.25 2.31
N SER A 104 6.88 -0.21 1.83
CA SER A 104 8.01 -0.79 2.55
C SER A 104 8.23 -0.12 3.91
N GLU A 105 8.12 1.21 3.95
CA GLU A 105 8.20 1.99 5.20
C GLU A 105 7.01 1.69 6.12
N LEU A 106 5.79 1.66 5.57
CA LEU A 106 4.58 1.43 6.35
C LEU A 106 4.55 0.03 6.96
N PHE A 107 4.84 -1.02 6.17
CA PHE A 107 4.93 -2.38 6.68
C PHE A 107 6.19 -2.62 7.53
N GLY A 108 7.23 -1.79 7.38
CA GLY A 108 8.51 -1.98 8.06
C GLY A 108 9.32 -3.15 7.50
N ILE A 109 9.04 -3.56 6.27
CA ILE A 109 9.69 -4.65 5.56
C ILE A 109 10.05 -4.13 4.17
N PRO A 110 11.27 -4.32 3.66
CA PRO A 110 11.58 -3.98 2.28
C PRO A 110 10.80 -4.86 1.29
N TYR A 111 10.25 -4.26 0.24
CA TYR A 111 9.66 -5.01 -0.86
C TYR A 111 10.67 -6.00 -1.47
N LEU A 112 10.25 -7.25 -1.67
CA LEU A 112 11.08 -8.37 -2.12
C LEU A 112 12.24 -8.74 -1.17
N ALA A 113 12.17 -8.33 0.11
CA ALA A 113 13.04 -8.88 1.13
C ALA A 113 12.92 -10.41 1.19
N THR A 114 14.02 -11.09 1.48
CA THR A 114 13.98 -12.53 1.73
C THR A 114 13.13 -12.82 2.96
N ALA A 115 12.16 -13.71 2.81
CA ALA A 115 11.37 -14.25 3.91
C ALA A 115 12.01 -15.55 4.42
N SER A 116 11.79 -15.90 5.68
CA SER A 116 12.19 -17.21 6.17
C SER A 116 11.30 -18.29 5.56
N LYS A 117 11.84 -19.50 5.41
CA LYS A 117 11.04 -20.64 4.94
C LYS A 117 9.87 -20.95 5.89
N GLN A 118 10.10 -20.82 7.19
CA GLN A 118 9.06 -21.00 8.21
C GLN A 118 7.87 -20.04 7.99
N GLU A 119 8.14 -18.75 7.81
CA GLU A 119 7.09 -17.74 7.54
C GLU A 119 6.38 -17.96 6.19
N ALA A 120 7.05 -18.60 5.23
CA ALA A 120 6.46 -18.88 3.93
C ALA A 120 5.60 -20.16 3.92
N ASP A 121 5.96 -21.15 4.74
CA ASP A 121 5.26 -22.44 4.82
C ASP A 121 4.12 -22.44 5.86
N GLU A 122 4.16 -21.56 6.86
CA GLU A 122 3.11 -21.47 7.87
C GLU A 122 1.82 -20.87 7.27
N ALA A 123 0.77 -21.68 7.21
CA ALA A 123 -0.57 -21.28 6.76
C ALA A 123 -1.13 -20.20 7.68
N GLN A 124 -1.18 -18.98 7.16
CA GLN A 124 -1.67 -17.83 7.92
C GLN A 124 -3.18 -17.90 8.06
N LYS A 125 -3.66 -17.72 9.30
CA LYS A 125 -5.09 -17.56 9.60
C LYS A 125 -5.58 -16.13 9.37
N THR A 126 -4.65 -15.17 9.41
CA THR A 126 -4.98 -13.76 9.22
C THR A 126 -3.80 -13.03 8.60
N LEU A 127 -4.05 -12.28 7.53
CA LEU A 127 -3.09 -11.30 7.00
C LEU A 127 -3.51 -9.90 7.41
N GLN A 128 -2.59 -9.17 8.02
CA GLN A 128 -2.79 -7.77 8.36
C GLN A 128 -2.41 -6.88 7.17
N GLY A 129 -3.20 -5.85 6.92
CA GLY A 129 -2.96 -4.91 5.85
C GLY A 129 -3.47 -3.51 6.17
N MET A 130 -3.45 -2.67 5.14
CA MET A 130 -3.87 -1.29 5.24
C MET A 130 -4.67 -0.82 4.03
N LEU A 131 -5.43 0.26 4.22
CA LEU A 131 -6.08 1.01 3.16
C LEU A 131 -5.14 2.14 2.73
N PHE A 132 -4.41 1.96 1.64
CA PHE A 132 -3.35 2.85 1.18
C PHE A 132 -3.81 3.79 0.05
N GLY A 133 -3.27 5.00 0.06
CA GLY A 133 -3.43 5.98 -1.02
C GLY A 133 -4.80 6.64 -1.09
N PRO A 134 -5.00 7.57 -2.05
CA PRO A 134 -6.20 8.40 -2.15
C PRO A 134 -7.48 7.58 -2.33
N LYS A 135 -7.40 6.49 -3.10
CA LYS A 135 -8.53 5.57 -3.35
C LYS A 135 -8.68 4.49 -2.27
N ARG A 136 -7.91 4.57 -1.17
CA ARG A 136 -7.97 3.63 -0.04
C ARG A 136 -7.85 2.18 -0.49
N ARG A 137 -6.88 1.91 -1.36
CA ARG A 137 -6.65 0.58 -1.94
C ARG A 137 -6.26 -0.39 -0.82
N PRO A 138 -6.96 -1.53 -0.66
CA PRO A 138 -6.56 -2.54 0.31
C PRO A 138 -5.24 -3.18 -0.13
N VAL A 139 -4.22 -3.10 0.71
CA VAL A 139 -2.90 -3.68 0.47
C VAL A 139 -2.50 -4.56 1.64
N VAL A 140 -1.96 -5.73 1.35
CA VAL A 140 -1.39 -6.66 2.34
C VAL A 140 0.05 -6.98 2.00
N ALA A 141 0.86 -7.26 3.02
CA ALA A 141 2.16 -7.88 2.87
C ALA A 141 2.04 -9.38 3.06
N SER A 142 2.61 -10.16 2.15
CA SER A 142 2.53 -11.61 2.18
C SER A 142 3.82 -12.25 1.67
N THR A 143 4.16 -13.38 2.26
CA THR A 143 5.23 -14.26 1.80
C THR A 143 4.79 -15.03 0.56
N VAL A 144 5.67 -15.09 -0.44
CA VAL A 144 5.53 -15.95 -1.62
C VAL A 144 6.74 -16.85 -1.70
N ARG A 145 6.50 -18.16 -1.86
CA ARG A 145 7.56 -19.15 -2.05
C ARG A 145 7.41 -19.95 -3.33
N PHE A 146 8.53 -20.09 -4.03
CA PHE A 146 8.71 -20.97 -5.17
C PHE A 146 10.14 -21.52 -5.18
N GLU A 147 10.31 -22.83 -5.38
CA GLU A 147 11.62 -23.50 -5.56
C GLU A 147 12.76 -23.00 -4.63
N GLY A 148 12.48 -22.90 -3.33
CA GLY A 148 13.47 -22.47 -2.33
C GLY A 148 13.68 -20.96 -2.22
N GLN A 149 13.12 -20.16 -3.13
CA GLN A 149 13.03 -18.71 -2.99
C GLN A 149 11.81 -18.34 -2.15
N CYS A 150 12.01 -17.52 -1.12
CA CYS A 150 10.96 -16.98 -0.27
C CYS A 150 11.08 -15.46 -0.24
N LYS A 151 10.04 -14.73 -0.63
CA LYS A 151 10.05 -13.27 -0.75
C LYS A 151 8.85 -12.63 -0.05
N TRP A 152 9.06 -11.49 0.60
CA TRP A 152 8.00 -10.60 1.04
C TRP A 152 7.50 -9.76 -0.14
N VAL A 153 6.23 -9.91 -0.46
CA VAL A 153 5.57 -9.27 -1.60
C VAL A 153 4.36 -8.48 -1.10
N PHE A 154 4.17 -7.28 -1.63
CA PHE A 154 2.98 -6.47 -1.34
C PHE A 154 1.95 -6.67 -2.42
N PHE A 155 0.74 -7.01 -2.02
CA PHE A 155 -0.38 -7.27 -2.91
C PHE A 155 -1.48 -6.25 -2.69
N MET A 156 -1.94 -5.65 -3.77
CA MET A 156 -3.24 -5.00 -3.76
C MET A 156 -4.33 -6.06 -3.83
N VAL A 157 -5.29 -6.01 -2.90
CA VAL A 157 -6.44 -6.91 -2.91
C VAL A 157 -7.46 -6.38 -3.92
N ASN A 158 -7.74 -7.15 -4.96
CA ASN A 158 -8.62 -6.72 -6.03
C ASN A 158 -9.68 -7.80 -6.32
N THR A 159 -10.85 -7.64 -5.71
CA THR A 159 -11.99 -8.55 -5.92
C THR A 159 -12.57 -8.50 -7.34
N GLY A 160 -12.24 -7.45 -8.12
CA GLY A 160 -12.59 -7.36 -9.54
C GLY A 160 -11.62 -8.09 -10.46
N ALA A 161 -10.42 -8.45 -9.99
CA ALA A 161 -9.47 -9.26 -10.75
C ALA A 161 -9.80 -10.73 -10.55
N TYR A 162 -10.11 -11.45 -11.64
CA TYR A 162 -10.42 -12.88 -11.53
C TYR A 162 -9.22 -13.72 -11.08
N TYR A 163 -8.01 -13.37 -11.55
CA TYR A 163 -6.77 -14.09 -11.25
C TYR A 163 -5.84 -13.32 -10.32
N THR A 164 -5.00 -14.05 -9.60
CA THR A 164 -3.90 -13.52 -8.80
C THR A 164 -2.66 -13.33 -9.67
N TYR A 165 -2.07 -12.13 -9.61
CA TYR A 165 -0.94 -11.73 -10.45
C TYR A 165 0.27 -11.30 -9.63
N LEU A 166 1.45 -11.62 -10.12
CA LEU A 166 2.73 -11.10 -9.65
C LEU A 166 3.29 -10.12 -10.69
N SER A 167 3.85 -9.01 -10.22
CA SER A 167 4.59 -8.09 -11.08
C SER A 167 5.75 -8.79 -11.76
N SER A 168 6.20 -8.26 -12.91
CA SER A 168 7.39 -8.76 -13.62
C SER A 168 8.59 -8.92 -12.68
N GLN A 169 8.80 -7.94 -11.80
CA GLN A 169 9.89 -7.94 -10.83
C GLN A 169 9.74 -9.02 -9.75
N ALA A 170 8.54 -9.17 -9.16
CA ALA A 170 8.31 -10.20 -8.14
C ALA A 170 8.44 -11.61 -8.74
N TYR A 171 7.95 -11.78 -9.97
CA TYR A 171 8.04 -13.02 -10.73
C TYR A 171 9.51 -13.41 -10.97
N GLN A 172 10.33 -12.47 -11.46
CA GLN A 172 11.77 -12.66 -11.64
C GLN A 172 12.52 -12.91 -10.33
N ALA A 173 12.17 -12.20 -9.25
CA ALA A 173 12.81 -12.37 -7.94
C ALA A 173 12.56 -13.74 -7.30
N LEU A 174 11.54 -14.45 -7.76
CA LEU A 174 11.23 -15.84 -7.39
C LEU A 174 11.89 -16.87 -8.31
N GLY A 175 12.60 -16.44 -9.36
CA GLY A 175 13.19 -17.32 -10.36
C GLY A 175 12.18 -17.90 -11.36
N LEU A 176 10.99 -17.30 -11.48
CA LEU A 176 9.94 -17.77 -12.37
C LEU A 176 10.19 -17.34 -13.82
N HIS A 177 9.83 -18.21 -14.76
CA HIS A 177 10.00 -17.98 -16.20
C HIS A 177 8.68 -17.64 -16.88
N GLU A 178 8.76 -16.71 -17.82
CA GLU A 178 7.63 -16.12 -18.50
C GLU A 178 6.98 -17.19 -19.38
N ASN A 179 5.71 -17.55 -19.10
CA ASN A 179 4.68 -18.07 -20.05
C ASN A 179 3.63 -18.97 -19.39
N ASP A 180 3.73 -19.31 -18.11
CA ASP A 180 2.78 -20.23 -17.48
C ASP A 180 2.17 -19.72 -16.17
N GLN A 181 0.99 -20.25 -15.88
CA GLN A 181 0.41 -20.23 -14.54
C GLN A 181 1.23 -21.17 -13.65
N VAL A 182 1.77 -20.66 -12.55
CA VAL A 182 2.68 -21.41 -11.68
C VAL A 182 2.08 -21.59 -10.31
N LEU A 183 2.19 -22.81 -9.78
CA LEU A 183 1.81 -23.12 -8.41
C LEU A 183 2.88 -22.62 -7.45
N VAL A 184 2.51 -21.71 -6.55
CA VAL A 184 3.37 -21.16 -5.50
C VAL A 184 2.73 -21.39 -4.13
N THR A 185 3.49 -21.15 -3.07
CA THR A 185 2.94 -21.03 -1.71
C THR A 185 2.83 -19.54 -1.36
N LEU A 186 1.61 -19.04 -1.18
CA LEU A 186 1.29 -17.66 -0.83
C LEU A 186 0.66 -17.65 0.57
N ALA A 187 1.30 -16.98 1.54
CA ALA A 187 0.88 -16.99 2.94
C ALA A 187 0.68 -18.40 3.55
N GLY A 188 1.51 -19.37 3.13
CA GLY A 188 1.38 -20.78 3.52
C GLY A 188 0.30 -21.57 2.78
N HIS A 189 -0.39 -20.96 1.80
CA HIS A 189 -1.44 -21.61 1.01
C HIS A 189 -0.97 -21.87 -0.43
N TYR A 190 -1.22 -23.07 -0.94
CA TYR A 190 -0.90 -23.38 -2.34
C TYR A 190 -1.87 -22.67 -3.29
N HIS A 191 -1.33 -21.81 -4.14
CA HIS A 191 -2.13 -21.06 -5.10
C HIS A 191 -1.44 -20.89 -6.44
N ASN A 192 -2.24 -20.82 -7.49
CA ASN A 192 -1.74 -20.57 -8.83
C ASN A 192 -1.64 -19.07 -9.08
N VAL A 193 -0.47 -18.60 -9.46
CA VAL A 193 -0.23 -17.20 -9.82
C VAL A 193 0.14 -17.07 -11.29
N ARG A 194 -0.11 -15.88 -11.83
CA ARG A 194 0.28 -15.50 -13.19
C ARG A 194 1.23 -14.32 -13.13
N MET A 195 2.10 -14.20 -14.12
CA MET A 195 2.81 -12.94 -14.31
C MET A 195 1.82 -11.88 -14.82
N SER A 196 1.91 -10.66 -14.29
CA SER A 196 1.18 -9.51 -14.82
C SER A 196 1.50 -9.34 -16.31
N PRO A 197 0.51 -9.15 -17.21
CA PRO A 197 0.76 -9.06 -18.64
C PRO A 197 1.69 -7.91 -18.99
N ARG A 198 2.72 -8.18 -19.80
CA ARG A 198 3.61 -7.14 -20.35
C ARG A 198 2.78 -6.21 -21.24
N ASN A 199 2.94 -4.91 -21.09
CA ASN A 199 2.11 -3.87 -21.72
C ASN A 199 0.75 -3.63 -21.08
N SER A 200 0.47 -4.23 -19.92
CA SER A 200 -0.65 -3.79 -19.09
C SER A 200 -0.25 -2.60 -18.21
N HIS A 201 -1.20 -1.72 -17.90
CA HIS A 201 -1.02 -0.62 -16.95
C HIS A 201 -0.72 -1.08 -15.51
N PHE A 202 -0.76 -2.39 -15.25
CA PHE A 202 -0.44 -3.00 -13.96
C PHE A 202 0.71 -4.01 -14.02
N GLN A 203 1.52 -4.01 -15.08
CA GLN A 203 2.64 -4.95 -15.25
C GLN A 203 3.62 -4.97 -14.05
N ASP A 204 3.70 -3.86 -13.33
CA ASP A 204 4.61 -3.68 -12.19
C ASP A 204 3.90 -3.80 -10.83
N LEU A 205 2.64 -4.23 -10.80
CA LEU A 205 1.85 -4.43 -9.59
C LEU A 205 1.57 -5.91 -9.35
N ASN A 206 1.42 -6.28 -8.07
CA ASN A 206 0.91 -7.58 -7.66
C ASN A 206 -0.55 -7.47 -7.23
N PHE A 207 -1.39 -8.41 -7.68
CA PHE A 207 -2.78 -8.50 -7.27
C PHE A 207 -3.08 -9.82 -6.59
N LEU A 208 -3.80 -9.72 -5.49
CA LEU A 208 -4.49 -10.83 -4.89
C LEU A 208 -5.92 -10.80 -5.42
N GLY A 209 -6.19 -11.73 -6.34
CA GLY A 209 -7.43 -11.80 -7.11
C GLY A 209 -8.52 -12.58 -6.39
N TRP A 210 -9.69 -12.60 -7.02
CA TRP A 210 -10.87 -13.32 -6.54
C TRP A 210 -10.63 -14.84 -6.49
N ASP A 211 -9.83 -15.40 -7.39
CA ASP A 211 -9.43 -16.81 -7.37
C ASP A 211 -8.77 -17.22 -6.05
N PHE A 212 -7.86 -16.40 -5.51
CA PHE A 212 -7.19 -16.68 -4.24
C PHE A 212 -8.17 -16.54 -3.07
N LEU A 213 -8.96 -15.46 -3.08
CA LEU A 213 -9.91 -15.20 -2.01
C LEU A 213 -10.95 -16.31 -1.89
N LEU A 214 -11.52 -16.74 -3.02
CA LEU A 214 -12.53 -17.79 -3.06
C LEU A 214 -11.95 -19.16 -2.72
N ARG A 215 -10.77 -19.49 -3.25
CA ARG A 215 -10.15 -20.82 -3.04
C ARG A 215 -9.75 -21.08 -1.58
N ASN A 216 -9.42 -20.02 -0.84
CA ASN A 216 -8.94 -20.12 0.54
C ASN A 216 -9.95 -19.53 1.54
N ASP A 217 -11.23 -19.46 1.15
CA ASP A 217 -12.35 -18.97 1.97
C ASP A 217 -12.02 -17.69 2.75
N VAL A 218 -11.44 -16.71 2.05
CA VAL A 218 -10.92 -15.49 2.66
C VAL A 218 -12.02 -14.44 2.76
N SER A 219 -12.32 -14.01 3.99
CA SER A 219 -13.16 -12.84 4.24
C SER A 219 -12.32 -11.58 4.47
N ILE A 220 -12.82 -10.43 3.97
CA ILE A 220 -12.13 -9.13 4.10
C ILE A 220 -12.82 -8.31 5.18
N ARG A 221 -12.10 -7.97 6.24
CA ARG A 221 -12.55 -7.04 7.28
C ARG A 221 -11.80 -5.73 7.16
N SER A 222 -12.51 -4.61 7.05
CA SER A 222 -11.90 -3.28 6.98
C SER A 222 -12.25 -2.41 8.18
N ASP A 223 -11.26 -1.73 8.75
CA ASP A 223 -11.45 -0.62 9.67
C ASP A 223 -11.09 0.69 8.94
N ARG A 224 -12.12 1.37 8.45
CA ARG A 224 -11.97 2.61 7.69
C ARG A 224 -11.44 3.76 8.54
N LYS A 225 -11.65 3.74 9.86
CA LYS A 225 -11.20 4.79 10.77
C LYS A 225 -9.69 4.71 10.94
N ASN A 226 -9.19 3.50 11.20
CA ASN A 226 -7.76 3.26 11.41
C ASN A 226 -6.99 2.99 10.12
N LYS A 227 -7.68 2.94 8.96
CA LYS A 227 -7.13 2.60 7.64
C LYS A 227 -6.44 1.24 7.62
N THR A 228 -6.99 0.26 8.34
CA THR A 228 -6.47 -1.12 8.37
C THR A 228 -7.42 -2.08 7.69
N ILE A 229 -6.88 -3.19 7.21
CA ILE A 229 -7.66 -4.33 6.72
C ILE A 229 -7.12 -5.62 7.32
N GLN A 230 -7.96 -6.65 7.34
CA GLN A 230 -7.60 -8.01 7.68
C GLN A 230 -8.18 -8.93 6.62
N LEU A 231 -7.35 -9.84 6.10
CA LEU A 231 -7.81 -11.01 5.36
C LEU A 231 -7.88 -12.16 6.34
N LEU A 232 -9.08 -12.68 6.58
CA LEU A 232 -9.34 -13.77 7.53
C LEU A 232 -9.55 -15.03 6.72
N PHE A 233 -8.72 -16.04 6.94
CA PHE A 233 -8.83 -17.33 6.28
C PHE A 233 -9.79 -18.18 7.11
N GLU A 234 -10.95 -18.51 6.55
CA GLU A 234 -11.83 -19.51 7.14
C GLU A 234 -11.26 -20.90 6.77
N GLY A 235 -11.12 -21.76 7.76
CA GLY A 235 -10.51 -23.09 7.61
C GLY A 235 -11.46 -24.18 8.05
#